data_AF-A0A9Y2IAQ3-F1
#
_entry.id   AF-A0A9Y2IAQ3-F1
#
_cell.length_a   1.000
_cell.length_b   1.000
_cell.length_c   1.000
_cell.angle_alpha   90.00
_cell.angle_beta   90.00
_cell.angle_gamma   90.00
#
_symmetry.space_group_name_H-M   'P 1'
#
loop_
_entity.id
_entity.type
_entity.pdbx_description
1 polymer ?
#
loop_
_entity_poly.entity_id
_entity_poly.type
_entity_poly.pdbx_seq_one_letter_code
_entity_poly.pdbx_strand_id
1 'polypeptide(L)'
;MDDEALQVLREVWRARGQDADELEAACGPQRSCKNMSAVGFDGLAENGGLHTAWHDQLAREGKLKPGTSTVRDLVLGAGEQ
;
A
#
# COMPACT_ATOMS: atom_id res chain seq x y z
N MET A 1 9.01 5.73 27.43
CA MET A 1 8.94 6.19 26.03
C MET A 1 8.44 7.62 26.08
N ASP A 2 9.28 8.52 25.58
CA ASP A 2 9.36 9.93 25.96
C ASP A 2 8.11 10.72 25.51
N ASP A 3 7.31 11.18 26.47
CA ASP A 3 6.11 12.00 26.24
C ASP A 3 6.40 13.25 25.40
N GLU A 4 7.61 13.79 25.53
CA GLU A 4 8.11 14.90 24.72
C GLU A 4 8.23 14.53 23.23
N ALA A 5 8.75 13.34 22.91
CA ALA A 5 8.82 12.86 21.53
C ALA A 5 7.42 12.66 20.94
N LEU A 6 6.47 12.15 21.74
CA LEU A 6 5.07 12.03 21.33
C LEU A 6 4.40 13.39 21.14
N GLN A 7 4.74 14.39 21.95
CA GLN A 7 4.23 15.74 21.83
C GLN A 7 4.75 16.41 20.56
N VAL A 8 6.05 16.30 20.26
CA VAL A 8 6.64 16.80 19.01
C VAL A 8 6.00 16.13 17.79
N LEU A 9 5.80 14.81 17.81
CA LEU A 9 5.13 14.11 16.71
C LEU A 9 3.69 14.58 16.50
N ARG A 10 2.93 14.79 17.59
CA ARG A 10 1.57 15.34 17.53
C ARG A 10 1.56 16.77 17.02
N GLU A 11 2.54 17.59 17.41
CA GLU A 11 2.68 18.96 16.93
C GLU A 11 3.07 19.00 15.45
N VAL A 12 4.01 18.17 14.99
CA VAL A 12 4.37 18.03 13.56
C VAL A 12 3.18 17.58 12.73
N TRP A 13 2.38 16.64 13.24
CA TRP A 13 1.15 16.18 12.57
C TRP A 13 0.03 17.22 12.59
N ARG A 14 -0.07 18.06 13.62
CA ARG A 14 -1.03 19.18 13.70
C ARG A 14 -0.58 20.42 12.91
N ALA A 15 0.73 20.66 12.79
CA ALA A 15 1.32 21.85 12.17
C ALA A 15 1.34 21.78 10.64
N ARG A 16 0.81 20.72 10.04
CA ARG A 16 0.64 20.66 8.60
C ARG A 16 -0.67 21.35 8.24
N GLY A 17 -0.61 22.68 8.13
CA GLY A 17 -1.65 23.51 7.52
C GLY A 17 -1.78 23.29 6.01
N GLN A 18 -1.59 22.04 5.55
CA GLN A 18 -1.96 21.60 4.22
C GLN A 18 -3.33 20.99 4.41
N ASP A 19 -4.37 21.76 4.11
CA ASP A 19 -5.71 21.21 4.10
C ASP A 19 -5.83 20.16 2.97
N ALA A 20 -6.81 19.27 3.10
CA ALA A 20 -6.98 18.20 2.12
C ALA A 20 -7.22 18.75 0.70
N ASP A 21 -7.80 19.94 0.58
CA ASP A 21 -8.06 20.61 -0.69
C ASP A 21 -6.78 21.22 -1.29
N GLU A 22 -5.87 21.76 -0.49
CA GLU A 22 -4.53 22.18 -0.90
C GLU A 22 -3.66 21.00 -1.36
N LEU A 23 -3.77 19.85 -0.68
CA LEU A 23 -3.09 18.63 -1.09
C LEU A 23 -3.68 18.05 -2.38
N GLU A 24 -5.01 18.07 -2.53
CA GLU A 24 -5.69 17.68 -3.78
C GLU A 24 -5.36 18.65 -4.93
N ALA A 25 -5.24 19.95 -4.65
CA ALA A 25 -4.83 20.93 -5.64
C ALA A 25 -3.37 20.74 -6.09
N ALA A 26 -2.46 20.41 -5.15
CA ALA A 26 -1.04 20.23 -5.43
C ALA A 26 -0.68 18.83 -5.97
N CYS A 27 -1.39 17.79 -5.53
CA CYS A 27 -1.04 16.38 -5.74
C CYS A 27 -2.21 15.51 -6.22
N GLY A 28 -3.43 16.04 -6.28
CA GLY A 28 -4.54 15.38 -6.96
C GLY A 28 -4.23 15.19 -8.45
N PRO A 29 -5.08 14.47 -9.19
CA PRO A 29 -4.80 14.06 -10.57
C PRO A 29 -4.86 15.27 -11.52
N GLN A 30 -3.81 16.11 -11.50
CA GLN A 30 -3.66 17.33 -12.29
C GLN A 30 -3.71 17.04 -13.80
N ARG A 31 -3.23 15.86 -14.21
CA ARG A 31 -3.44 15.25 -15.52
C ARG A 31 -3.40 13.74 -15.33
N SER A 32 -4.47 13.03 -15.65
CA SER A 32 -4.31 11.59 -15.91
C SER A 32 -3.37 11.49 -17.11
N CYS A 33 -2.18 10.94 -16.89
CA CYS A 33 -1.29 10.60 -17.99
C CYS A 33 -2.08 9.65 -18.89
N LYS A 34 -2.56 10.17 -20.02
CA LYS A 34 -3.54 9.51 -20.91
C LYS A 34 -3.08 8.14 -21.42
N ASN A 35 -1.79 7.83 -21.24
CA ASN A 35 -1.12 6.60 -21.64
C ASN A 35 -0.66 5.75 -20.44
N MET A 36 -1.38 5.78 -19.31
CA MET A 36 -1.16 4.85 -18.19
C MET A 36 -2.02 3.59 -18.26
N SER A 37 -2.86 3.43 -19.29
CA SER A 37 -3.65 2.21 -19.49
C SER A 37 -2.79 0.95 -19.69
N ALA A 38 -1.51 1.12 -20.04
CA ALA A 38 -0.54 0.03 -20.15
C ALA A 38 0.31 -0.14 -18.87
N VAL A 39 0.12 0.70 -17.86
CA VAL A 39 0.88 0.67 -16.61
C VAL A 39 -0.03 0.12 -15.52
N GLY A 40 0.14 -1.17 -15.25
CA GLY A 40 -0.67 -1.90 -14.27
C GLY A 40 -0.19 -3.33 -14.13
N PHE A 41 -0.96 -4.12 -13.40
CA PHE A 41 -0.66 -5.54 -13.17
C PHE A 41 -1.48 -6.46 -14.09
N ASP A 42 -2.13 -5.92 -15.12
CA ASP A 42 -2.99 -6.69 -16.02
C ASP A 42 -2.21 -7.79 -16.76
N GLY A 43 -0.94 -7.52 -17.13
CA GLY A 43 -0.05 -8.52 -17.71
C GLY A 43 0.41 -9.61 -16.73
N LEU A 44 0.17 -9.45 -15.42
CA LEU A 44 0.42 -10.48 -14.42
C LEU A 44 -0.73 -11.49 -14.37
N ALA A 45 -1.95 -11.07 -14.72
CA ALA A 45 -3.18 -11.85 -14.58
C ALA A 45 -3.56 -12.66 -15.84
N GLU A 46 -2.65 -12.85 -16.81
CA GLU A 46 -2.99 -13.47 -18.10
C GLU A 46 -3.58 -14.90 -17.99
N ASN A 47 -3.29 -15.64 -16.92
CA ASN A 47 -3.76 -17.02 -16.71
C ASN A 47 -4.68 -17.19 -15.49
N GLY A 48 -5.30 -16.12 -14.98
CA GLY A 48 -6.19 -16.20 -13.83
C GLY A 48 -6.57 -14.85 -13.23
N GLY A 49 -7.18 -14.84 -12.06
CA GLY A 49 -7.41 -13.59 -11.34
C GLY A 49 -6.09 -12.97 -10.84
N LEU A 50 -6.03 -11.64 -10.73
CA LEU A 50 -4.88 -10.91 -10.20
C LEU A 50 -4.41 -11.45 -8.83
N HIS A 51 -5.36 -11.86 -7.99
CA HIS A 51 -5.08 -12.49 -6.70
C HIS A 51 -4.25 -13.78 -6.84
N THR A 52 -4.65 -14.69 -7.74
CA THR A 52 -3.96 -15.96 -7.98
C THR A 52 -2.56 -15.71 -8.54
N ALA A 53 -2.42 -14.78 -9.48
CA ALA A 53 -1.13 -14.47 -10.07
C ALA A 53 -0.13 -13.90 -9.06
N TRP A 54 -0.60 -13.04 -8.14
CA TRP A 54 0.21 -12.56 -7.02
C TRP A 54 0.57 -13.68 -6.04
N HIS A 55 -0.38 -14.55 -5.70
CA HIS A 55 -0.11 -15.70 -4.83
C HIS A 55 1.00 -16.59 -5.42
N ASP A 56 0.93 -16.91 -6.72
CA ASP A 56 1.92 -17.74 -7.40
C ASP A 56 3.29 -17.06 -7.51
N GLN A 57 3.32 -15.74 -7.75
CA GLN A 57 4.56 -14.94 -7.71
C GLN A 57 5.20 -15.02 -6.32
N LEU A 58 4.43 -14.82 -5.25
CA LEU A 58 4.92 -14.88 -3.87
C LEU A 58 5.43 -16.28 -3.51
N ALA A 59 4.76 -17.33 -3.99
CA ALA A 59 5.19 -18.71 -3.83
C ALA A 59 6.53 -18.97 -4.53
N ARG A 60 6.67 -18.54 -5.80
CA ARG A 60 7.93 -18.65 -6.57
C ARG A 60 9.10 -17.93 -5.91
N GLU A 61 8.85 -16.75 -5.34
CA GLU A 61 9.87 -15.96 -4.66
C GLU A 61 10.18 -16.45 -3.23
N GLY A 62 9.48 -17.47 -2.74
CA GLY A 62 9.64 -17.98 -1.38
C GLY A 62 9.15 -17.01 -0.29
N LYS A 63 8.31 -16.03 -0.67
CA LYS A 63 7.75 -15.01 0.23
C LYS A 63 6.41 -15.41 0.83
N LEU A 64 5.78 -16.44 0.28
CA LEU A 64 4.57 -17.01 0.83
C LEU A 64 4.90 -17.82 2.09
N LYS A 65 4.44 -17.36 3.26
CA LYS A 65 4.61 -18.10 4.51
C LYS A 65 3.56 -19.23 4.60
N PRO A 66 3.90 -20.43 5.08
CA PRO A 66 2.93 -21.51 5.28
C PRO A 66 1.79 -21.04 6.20
N GLY A 67 0.54 -21.29 5.80
CA GLY A 67 -0.64 -20.92 6.60
C GLY A 67 -1.10 -19.46 6.43
N THR A 68 -0.48 -18.66 5.56
CA THR A 68 -1.00 -17.33 5.20
C THR A 68 -2.05 -17.46 4.10
N SER A 69 -3.27 -17.01 4.37
CA SER A 69 -4.38 -17.08 3.42
C SER A 69 -4.89 -15.72 2.98
N THR A 70 -4.56 -14.68 3.76
CA THR A 70 -4.94 -13.29 3.50
C THR A 70 -3.72 -12.38 3.41
N VAL A 71 -3.90 -11.21 2.79
CA VAL A 71 -2.89 -10.13 2.77
C VAL A 71 -2.51 -9.70 4.19
N ARG A 72 -3.47 -9.70 5.12
CA ARG A 72 -3.21 -9.41 6.53
C ARG A 72 -2.19 -10.39 7.11
N ASP A 73 -2.37 -11.69 6.90
CA ASP A 73 -1.46 -12.73 7.41
C ASP A 73 -0.05 -12.61 6.81
N LEU A 74 0.05 -12.13 5.57
CA LEU A 74 1.34 -11.86 4.92
C LEU A 74 2.08 -10.69 5.59
N VAL A 75 1.35 -9.62 5.95
CA VAL A 75 1.93 -8.39 6.50
C VAL A 75 2.19 -8.49 8.00
N LEU A 76 1.19 -8.97 8.75
CA LEU A 76 1.23 -9.05 10.21
C LEU A 76 1.69 -10.41 10.73
N GLY A 77 1.84 -11.42 9.87
CA GLY A 77 2.08 -12.80 10.28
C GLY A 77 0.79 -13.54 10.62
N ALA A 78 0.77 -14.85 10.33
CA ALA A 78 -0.34 -15.71 10.72
C ALA A 78 -0.36 -15.87 12.24
N GLY A 79 -1.28 -15.18 12.91
CA GLY A 79 -1.52 -15.32 14.36
C GLY A 79 -1.26 -14.08 15.22
N GLU A 80 -0.85 -12.94 14.65
CA GLU A 80 -0.84 -11.66 15.39
C GLU A 80 -2.25 -11.05 15.38
N GLN A 81 -2.94 -11.21 16.51
CA GLN A 81 -4.17 -10.49 16.85
C GLN A 81 -3.84 -9.18 17.56
#